data_AF-D8DWG9-F1
#
_entry.id   AF-D8DWG9-F1
#
_cell.length_a   1.000
_cell.length_b   1.000
_cell.length_c   1.000
_cell.angle_alpha   90.00
_cell.angle_beta   90.00
_cell.angle_gamma   90.00
#
_symmetry.space_group_name_H-M   'P 1'
#
loop_
_entity.id
_entity.type
_entity.pdbx_description
1 polymer ?
#
loop_
_entity_poly.entity_id
_entity_poly.type
_entity_poly.pdbx_seq_one_letter_code
_entity_poly.pdbx_strand_id
1 'polypeptide(L)'
;MACEFKLKPNIEDVQNAQIEIKRYDRLESRYLTTGDFSALQQMNTEYPMETRTLLEKVLQLGEVNDPNISHKFLMFYQDSVLQTLLSDAETQYANMDDLNQQFNDTYEKLHEWLPTLKKPLVYAQIGALDQSVIVGEESIGISLDKYMGGSYPLYKKYYTPVQTASMNRSFIVPDAFCFYLLSAYRISNFESLPQLKRDLHMGKIMWVVNQAVGRQVFTTPYTVIVDRYMKKHKNVTVGKLLESEDYSDFK
;
A
#
# COMPACT_ATOMS: atom_id res chain seq x y z
N MET A 1 0.17 -16.71 37.62
CA MET A 1 -0.32 -16.11 36.37
C MET A 1 -0.13 -14.61 36.50
N ALA A 2 0.92 -14.07 35.87
CA ALA A 2 1.18 -12.64 35.87
C ALA A 2 0.50 -12.04 34.64
N CYS A 3 -0.43 -11.11 34.85
CA CYS A 3 -0.90 -10.23 33.79
C CYS A 3 0.27 -9.35 33.35
N GLU A 4 0.78 -9.56 32.14
CA GLU A 4 1.64 -8.60 31.47
C GLU A 4 0.79 -7.41 31.05
N PHE A 5 0.90 -6.31 31.78
CA PHE A 5 0.42 -5.02 31.34
C PHE A 5 1.27 -4.57 30.14
N LYS A 6 0.71 -4.67 28.93
CA LYS A 6 1.24 -3.93 27.77
C LYS A 6 1.08 -2.44 28.04
N LEU A 7 2.16 -1.80 28.49
CA LEU A 7 2.27 -0.34 28.57
C LEU A 7 1.97 0.25 27.18
N LYS A 8 1.03 1.20 27.12
CA LYS A 8 0.85 2.01 25.91
C LYS A 8 2.15 2.77 25.69
N PRO A 9 2.80 2.66 24.51
CA PRO A 9 4.00 3.43 24.21
C PRO A 9 3.69 4.94 24.30
N ASN A 10 4.65 5.73 24.79
CA ASN A 10 4.52 7.19 24.82
C ASN A 10 4.34 7.72 23.39
N ILE A 11 3.62 8.83 23.23
CA ILE A 11 3.35 9.44 21.92
C ILE A 11 4.66 9.80 21.19
N GLU A 12 5.70 10.20 21.93
CA GLU A 12 7.03 10.46 21.38
C GLU A 12 7.76 9.19 20.92
N ASP A 13 7.57 8.06 21.61
CA ASP A 13 8.15 6.77 21.21
C ASP A 13 7.52 6.26 19.90
N VAL A 14 6.23 6.53 19.68
CA VAL A 14 5.51 6.18 18.44
C VAL A 14 5.94 7.07 17.27
N GLN A 15 6.21 8.35 17.53
CA GLN A 15 6.72 9.28 16.52
C GLN A 15 8.18 9.03 16.13
N ASN A 16 9.00 8.43 16.99
CA ASN A 16 10.37 8.03 16.66
C ASN A 16 10.50 6.58 16.18
N ALA A 17 9.47 5.74 16.33
CA ALA A 17 9.50 4.36 15.86
C ALA A 17 9.64 4.29 14.33
N GLN A 18 10.54 3.42 13.86
CA GLN A 18 10.65 3.11 12.44
C GLN A 18 9.37 2.46 11.92
N ILE A 19 9.07 2.67 10.63
CA ILE A 19 8.00 1.96 9.94
C ILE A 19 8.39 0.49 9.88
N GLU A 20 7.50 -0.37 10.38
CA GLU A 20 7.62 -1.81 10.29
C GLU A 20 6.31 -2.37 9.71
N ILE A 21 6.42 -3.15 8.64
CA ILE A 21 5.26 -3.75 7.98
C ILE A 21 4.63 -4.79 8.92
N LYS A 22 3.43 -4.50 9.39
CA LYS A 22 2.65 -5.41 10.23
C LYS A 22 2.15 -6.59 9.41
N ARG A 23 2.39 -7.80 9.92
CA ARG A 23 2.16 -9.08 9.23
C ARG A 23 0.75 -9.60 9.45
N TYR A 24 -0.25 -8.83 9.04
CA TYR A 24 -1.66 -9.21 9.10
C TYR A 24 -1.94 -10.44 8.20
N ASP A 25 -1.27 -10.53 7.06
CA ASP A 25 -1.23 -11.68 6.14
C ASP A 25 -0.94 -13.03 6.83
N ARG A 26 -0.15 -13.04 7.91
CA ARG A 26 0.15 -14.28 8.65
C ARG A 26 -1.03 -14.72 9.52
N LEU A 27 -1.83 -13.79 10.02
CA LEU A 27 -3.07 -14.12 10.74
C LEU A 27 -4.12 -14.64 9.76
N GLU A 28 -4.23 -14.01 8.58
CA GLU A 28 -5.05 -14.50 7.48
C GLU A 28 -4.64 -15.93 7.09
N SER A 29 -3.37 -16.18 6.77
CA SER A 29 -2.87 -17.51 6.39
C SER A 29 -3.21 -18.56 7.46
N ARG A 30 -2.93 -18.28 8.74
CA ARG A 30 -3.27 -19.21 9.84
C ARG A 30 -4.76 -19.52 9.92
N TYR A 31 -5.61 -18.50 9.85
CA TYR A 31 -7.06 -18.73 9.89
C TYR A 31 -7.55 -19.52 8.67
N LEU A 32 -7.09 -19.15 7.47
CA LEU A 32 -7.60 -19.67 6.20
C LEU A 32 -7.04 -21.05 5.83
N THR A 33 -5.90 -21.45 6.40
CA THR A 33 -5.29 -22.77 6.17
C THR A 33 -5.66 -23.79 7.23
N THR A 34 -5.72 -23.39 8.52
CA THR A 34 -5.95 -24.34 9.62
C THR A 34 -7.27 -24.13 10.37
N GLY A 35 -8.06 -23.11 10.03
CA GLY A 35 -9.28 -22.76 10.76
C GLY A 35 -9.01 -22.22 12.16
N ASP A 36 -7.84 -21.62 12.39
CA ASP A 36 -7.42 -21.13 13.72
C ASP A 36 -8.25 -19.92 14.17
N PHE A 37 -9.25 -20.17 15.03
CA PHE A 37 -10.11 -19.13 15.58
C PHE A 37 -9.37 -18.11 16.46
N SER A 38 -8.20 -18.45 17.01
CA SER A 38 -7.40 -17.48 17.76
C SER A 38 -6.80 -16.42 16.83
N ALA A 39 -6.38 -16.82 15.63
CA ALA A 39 -5.92 -15.89 14.60
C ALA A 39 -7.06 -14.98 14.15
N LEU A 40 -8.26 -15.54 13.90
CA LEU A 40 -9.45 -14.75 13.60
C LEU A 40 -9.80 -13.74 14.72
N GLN A 41 -9.68 -14.14 15.98
CA GLN A 41 -9.91 -13.23 17.11
C GLN A 41 -8.88 -12.09 17.12
N GLN A 42 -7.61 -12.39 16.87
CA GLN A 42 -6.55 -11.38 16.75
C GLN A 42 -6.82 -10.41 15.60
N MET A 43 -7.23 -10.92 14.43
CA MET A 43 -7.63 -10.07 13.29
C MET A 43 -8.72 -9.07 13.70
N ASN A 44 -9.77 -9.53 14.39
CA ASN A 44 -10.89 -8.67 14.80
C ASN A 44 -10.58 -7.71 15.96
N THR A 45 -9.56 -7.99 16.77
CA THR A 45 -9.25 -7.21 17.98
C THR A 45 -8.04 -6.29 17.80
N GLU A 46 -6.98 -6.78 17.16
CA GLU A 46 -5.75 -6.03 16.90
C GLU A 46 -5.78 -5.28 15.57
N TYR A 47 -6.53 -5.78 14.58
CA TYR A 47 -6.63 -5.22 13.21
C TYR A 47 -8.09 -5.02 12.75
N PRO A 48 -8.96 -4.35 13.54
CA PRO A 48 -10.39 -4.30 13.26
C PRO A 48 -10.73 -3.54 11.96
N MET A 49 -9.95 -2.50 11.62
CA MET A 49 -10.20 -1.69 10.42
C MET A 49 -9.71 -2.37 9.15
N GLU A 50 -8.56 -3.03 9.23
CA GLU A 50 -7.98 -3.85 8.17
C GLU A 50 -8.90 -5.03 7.87
N THR A 51 -9.35 -5.74 8.91
CA THR A 51 -10.29 -6.87 8.77
C THR A 51 -11.62 -6.45 8.17
N ARG A 52 -12.20 -5.35 8.65
CA ARG A 52 -13.42 -4.79 8.04
C ARG A 52 -13.21 -4.46 6.57
N THR A 53 -12.10 -3.79 6.25
CA THR A 53 -11.81 -3.34 4.87
C THR A 53 -11.59 -4.53 3.94
N LEU A 54 -10.85 -5.55 4.39
CA LEU A 54 -10.64 -6.79 3.64
C LEU A 54 -11.97 -7.47 3.32
N LEU A 55 -12.82 -7.69 4.33
CA LEU A 55 -14.08 -8.43 4.16
C LEU A 55 -15.14 -7.64 3.37
N GLU A 56 -15.32 -6.35 3.67
CA GLU A 56 -16.41 -5.55 3.11
C GLU A 56 -16.06 -4.93 1.76
N LYS A 57 -14.81 -4.49 1.55
CA LYS A 57 -14.43 -3.67 0.38
C LYS A 57 -13.55 -4.40 -0.61
N VAL A 58 -12.60 -5.21 -0.14
CA VAL A 58 -11.67 -5.94 -1.01
C VAL A 58 -12.32 -7.23 -1.52
N LEU A 59 -12.71 -8.13 -0.60
CA LEU A 59 -13.30 -9.42 -0.94
C LEU A 59 -14.82 -9.35 -1.16
N GLN A 60 -15.46 -8.30 -0.65
CA GLN A 60 -16.91 -8.05 -0.78
C GLN A 60 -17.78 -9.24 -0.33
N LEU A 61 -17.40 -9.88 0.78
CA LEU A 61 -18.09 -11.07 1.30
C LEU A 61 -19.34 -10.76 2.13
N GLY A 62 -19.49 -9.49 2.52
CA GLY A 62 -20.58 -8.99 3.36
C GLY A 62 -20.06 -8.18 4.55
N GLU A 63 -20.99 -7.76 5.41
CA GLU A 63 -20.68 -6.96 6.60
C GLU A 63 -19.89 -7.77 7.64
N VAL A 64 -18.91 -7.14 8.28
CA VAL A 64 -18.08 -7.79 9.32
C VAL A 64 -18.89 -8.22 10.55
N ASN A 65 -20.09 -7.68 10.74
CA ASN A 65 -20.99 -8.03 11.83
C ASN A 65 -21.98 -9.17 11.47
N ASP A 66 -21.96 -9.68 10.24
CA ASP A 66 -22.76 -10.84 9.85
C ASP A 66 -22.30 -12.07 10.67
N PRO A 67 -23.20 -12.76 11.40
CA PRO A 67 -22.86 -13.94 12.19
C PRO A 67 -22.15 -15.06 11.40
N ASN A 68 -22.32 -15.09 10.07
CA ASN A 68 -21.71 -16.08 9.18
C ASN A 68 -20.46 -15.56 8.44
N ILE A 69 -20.00 -14.33 8.68
CA ILE A 69 -18.91 -13.73 7.89
C ILE A 69 -17.61 -14.54 7.96
N SER A 70 -17.28 -15.08 9.13
CA SER A 70 -16.09 -15.91 9.34
C SER A 70 -16.15 -17.18 8.49
N HIS A 71 -17.30 -17.84 8.47
CA HIS A 71 -17.51 -19.02 7.64
C HIS A 71 -17.45 -18.68 6.15
N LYS A 72 -18.06 -17.57 5.71
CA LYS A 72 -17.96 -17.10 4.31
C LYS A 72 -16.51 -16.83 3.91
N PHE A 73 -15.73 -16.21 4.79
CA PHE A 73 -14.33 -15.91 4.58
C PHE A 73 -13.48 -17.17 4.44
N LEU A 74 -13.65 -18.14 5.34
CA LEU A 74 -12.98 -19.44 5.25
C LEU A 74 -13.37 -20.16 3.95
N MET A 75 -14.67 -20.24 3.64
CA MET A 75 -15.19 -20.89 2.43
C MET A 75 -14.65 -20.27 1.14
N PHE A 76 -14.51 -18.95 1.08
CA PHE A 76 -13.98 -18.24 -0.08
C PHE A 76 -12.57 -18.72 -0.44
N TYR A 77 -11.72 -18.98 0.56
CA TYR A 77 -10.35 -19.42 0.38
C TYR A 77 -10.17 -20.94 0.28
N GLN A 78 -11.23 -21.76 0.31
CA GLN A 78 -11.09 -23.22 0.19
C GLN A 78 -10.66 -23.68 -1.21
N ASP A 79 -10.76 -22.82 -2.23
CA ASP A 79 -10.27 -23.14 -3.57
C ASP A 79 -8.75 -23.36 -3.56
N SER A 80 -8.31 -24.45 -4.21
CA SER A 80 -6.89 -24.84 -4.30
C SER A 80 -5.96 -23.76 -4.86
N VAL A 81 -6.46 -22.90 -5.75
CA VAL A 81 -5.73 -21.77 -6.34
C VAL A 81 -5.43 -20.72 -5.26
N LEU A 82 -6.41 -20.38 -4.42
CA LEU A 82 -6.23 -19.41 -3.36
C LEU A 82 -5.37 -19.96 -2.22
N GLN A 83 -5.50 -21.24 -1.89
CA GLN A 83 -4.59 -21.91 -0.96
C GLN A 83 -3.13 -21.90 -1.44
N THR A 84 -2.92 -22.14 -2.74
CA THR A 84 -1.58 -22.07 -3.34
C THR A 84 -1.04 -20.63 -3.28
N LEU A 85 -1.87 -19.64 -3.57
CA LEU A 85 -1.51 -18.22 -3.50
C LEU A 85 -1.07 -17.81 -2.09
N LEU A 86 -1.81 -18.24 -1.05
CA LEU A 86 -1.45 -18.02 0.35
C LEU A 86 -0.06 -18.59 0.66
N SER A 87 0.16 -19.87 0.33
CA SER A 87 1.43 -20.57 0.57
C SER A 87 2.61 -19.93 -0.17
N ASP A 88 2.41 -19.56 -1.44
CA ASP A 88 3.44 -18.93 -2.26
C ASP A 88 3.81 -17.55 -1.70
N ALA A 89 2.81 -16.75 -1.30
CA ALA A 89 3.03 -15.43 -0.72
C ALA A 89 3.76 -15.53 0.63
N GLU A 90 3.36 -16.47 1.50
CA GLU A 90 4.04 -16.71 2.78
C GLU A 90 5.51 -17.06 2.58
N THR A 91 5.81 -17.89 1.57
CA THR A 91 7.18 -18.28 1.22
C THR A 91 7.98 -17.10 0.65
N GLN A 92 7.42 -16.38 -0.33
CA GLN A 92 8.10 -15.26 -1.00
C GLN A 92 8.36 -14.07 -0.05
N TYR A 93 7.48 -13.88 0.94
CA TYR A 93 7.53 -12.79 1.91
C TYR A 93 7.88 -13.27 3.32
N ALA A 94 8.64 -14.36 3.43
CA ALA A 94 9.15 -14.82 4.72
C ALA A 94 10.04 -13.76 5.38
N ASN A 95 10.86 -13.06 4.59
CA ASN A 95 11.68 -11.91 5.00
C ASN A 95 11.08 -10.59 4.44
N MET A 96 11.07 -9.55 5.28
CA MET A 96 10.55 -8.21 4.95
C MET A 96 11.56 -7.09 5.23
N ASP A 97 12.81 -7.42 5.57
CA ASP A 97 13.79 -6.47 6.10
C ASP A 97 14.15 -5.42 5.05
N ASP A 98 14.31 -5.82 3.79
CA ASP A 98 14.55 -4.92 2.66
C ASP A 98 13.37 -3.97 2.42
N LEU A 99 12.13 -4.44 2.61
CA LEU A 99 10.94 -3.60 2.46
C LEU A 99 10.81 -2.64 3.64
N ASN A 100 11.02 -3.11 4.87
CA ASN A 100 11.05 -2.26 6.07
C ASN A 100 12.08 -1.15 5.91
N GLN A 101 13.30 -1.48 5.49
CA GLN A 101 14.34 -0.47 5.25
C GLN A 101 13.92 0.54 4.18
N GLN A 102 13.44 0.06 3.02
CA GLN A 102 13.00 0.94 1.94
C GLN A 102 11.83 1.84 2.34
N PHE A 103 10.89 1.36 3.15
CA PHE A 103 9.80 2.18 3.70
C PHE A 103 10.32 3.30 4.59
N ASN A 104 11.26 2.99 5.48
CA ASN A 104 11.88 4.01 6.34
C ASN A 104 12.67 5.03 5.51
N ASP A 105 13.59 4.59 4.65
CA ASP A 105 14.42 5.49 3.83
C ASP A 105 13.57 6.42 2.97
N THR A 106 12.49 5.88 2.38
CA THR A 106 11.58 6.65 1.54
C THR A 106 10.76 7.63 2.37
N TYR A 107 10.24 7.19 3.53
CA TYR A 107 9.47 8.05 4.42
C TYR A 107 10.34 9.18 5.00
N GLU A 108 11.56 8.90 5.44
CA GLU A 108 12.47 9.91 5.99
C GLU A 108 12.73 11.03 4.98
N LYS A 109 13.06 10.69 3.73
CA LYS A 109 13.18 11.69 2.64
C LYS A 109 11.90 12.46 2.38
N LEU A 110 10.76 11.78 2.33
CA LEU A 110 9.48 12.45 2.14
C LEU A 110 9.16 13.40 3.30
N HIS A 111 9.46 13.01 4.53
CA HIS A 111 9.20 13.81 5.73
C HIS A 111 10.13 15.02 5.82
N GLU A 112 11.39 14.91 5.40
CA GLU A 112 12.28 16.07 5.24
C GLU A 112 11.69 17.13 4.28
N TRP A 113 11.08 16.68 3.19
CA TRP A 113 10.49 17.57 2.19
C TRP A 113 9.08 18.04 2.55
N LEU A 114 8.35 17.23 3.32
CA LEU A 114 6.94 17.38 3.67
C LEU A 114 6.76 17.14 5.19
N PRO A 115 7.16 18.09 6.06
CA PRO A 115 7.14 17.87 7.51
C PRO A 115 5.74 17.62 8.11
N THR A 116 4.68 18.00 7.39
CA THR A 116 3.30 17.75 7.79
C THR A 116 2.77 16.37 7.37
N LEU A 117 3.53 15.62 6.56
CA LEU A 117 3.15 14.28 6.14
C LEU A 117 3.26 13.32 7.33
N LYS A 118 2.10 12.83 7.77
CA LYS A 118 2.00 11.87 8.86
C LYS A 118 2.71 10.55 8.50
N LYS A 119 3.21 9.87 9.52
CA LYS A 119 3.81 8.55 9.35
C LYS A 119 2.71 7.52 9.16
N PRO A 120 2.69 6.74 8.07
CA PRO A 120 1.68 5.73 7.88
C PRO A 120 1.98 4.49 8.75
N LEU A 121 0.93 3.87 9.29
CA LEU A 121 0.98 2.47 9.68
C LEU A 121 0.94 1.62 8.41
N VAL A 122 1.87 0.69 8.27
CA VAL A 122 1.94 -0.18 7.09
C VAL A 122 1.64 -1.61 7.50
N TYR A 123 0.75 -2.29 6.77
CA TYR A 123 0.44 -3.70 6.97
C TYR A 123 0.41 -4.47 5.65
N ALA A 124 0.68 -5.76 5.72
CA ALA A 124 0.61 -6.67 4.58
C ALA A 124 -0.62 -7.58 4.72
N GLN A 125 -1.28 -7.88 3.60
CA GLN A 125 -2.47 -8.74 3.54
C GLN A 125 -2.49 -9.60 2.27
N ILE A 126 -3.47 -10.49 2.15
CA ILE A 126 -3.76 -11.25 0.92
C ILE A 126 -5.15 -10.88 0.39
N GLY A 127 -5.18 -10.22 -0.77
CA GLY A 127 -6.38 -9.59 -1.32
C GLY A 127 -7.09 -10.36 -2.44
N ALA A 128 -6.75 -11.64 -2.64
CA ALA A 128 -7.24 -12.48 -3.74
C ALA A 128 -7.10 -11.83 -5.13
N LEU A 129 -5.98 -11.16 -5.36
CA LEU A 129 -5.60 -10.46 -6.59
C LEU A 129 -6.47 -9.24 -6.95
N ASP A 130 -7.33 -8.74 -6.04
CA ASP A 130 -8.17 -7.57 -6.31
C ASP A 130 -7.34 -6.27 -6.37
N GLN A 131 -7.10 -5.64 -5.22
CA GLN A 131 -6.39 -4.36 -5.10
C GLN A 131 -4.94 -4.56 -4.64
N SER A 132 -3.99 -3.81 -5.22
CA SER A 132 -2.57 -3.87 -4.82
C SER A 132 -2.27 -3.11 -3.53
N VAL A 133 -2.82 -1.90 -3.39
CA VAL A 133 -2.58 -1.02 -2.26
C VAL A 133 -3.91 -0.44 -1.79
N ILE A 134 -4.13 -0.48 -0.47
CA ILE A 134 -5.31 0.07 0.19
C ILE A 134 -4.83 1.22 1.06
N VAL A 135 -5.40 2.41 0.91
CA VAL A 135 -5.03 3.57 1.73
C VAL A 135 -6.18 3.94 2.67
N GLY A 136 -5.88 3.90 3.97
CA GLY A 136 -6.73 4.43 5.04
C GLY A 136 -6.38 5.89 5.38
N GLU A 137 -6.90 6.41 6.48
CA GLU A 137 -6.62 7.78 6.94
C GLU A 137 -5.13 7.96 7.25
N GLU A 138 -4.53 7.00 7.95
CA GLU A 138 -3.10 6.99 8.32
C GLU A 138 -2.48 5.59 8.14
N SER A 139 -3.06 4.76 7.26
CA SER A 139 -2.57 3.40 7.02
C SER A 139 -2.43 3.06 5.55
N ILE A 140 -1.50 2.15 5.25
CA ILE A 140 -1.26 1.58 3.94
C ILE A 140 -1.29 0.06 4.07
N GLY A 141 -2.28 -0.56 3.43
CA GLY A 141 -2.38 -2.00 3.25
C GLY A 141 -1.74 -2.43 1.95
N ILE A 142 -0.86 -3.43 1.99
CA ILE A 142 -0.16 -4.00 0.83
C ILE A 142 -0.68 -5.40 0.59
N SER A 143 -1.32 -5.64 -0.54
CA SER A 143 -1.74 -6.98 -0.94
C SER A 143 -0.56 -7.72 -1.58
N LEU A 144 0.12 -8.58 -0.83
CA LEU A 144 1.38 -9.21 -1.23
C LEU A 144 1.23 -10.09 -2.48
N ASP A 145 0.05 -10.68 -2.62
CA ASP A 145 -0.37 -11.50 -3.75
C ASP A 145 -0.45 -10.72 -5.08
N LYS A 146 -0.35 -9.39 -5.06
CA LYS A 146 -0.24 -8.52 -6.25
C LYS A 146 1.21 -8.25 -6.68
N TYR A 147 2.19 -8.76 -5.93
CA TYR A 147 3.61 -8.50 -6.15
C TYR A 147 4.46 -9.79 -6.22
N MET A 148 3.87 -10.90 -6.68
CA MET A 148 4.53 -12.22 -6.77
C MET A 148 5.59 -12.33 -7.87
N GLY A 149 5.80 -11.26 -8.64
CA GLY A 149 6.71 -11.22 -9.79
C GLY A 149 5.94 -11.38 -11.09
N GLY A 150 6.32 -10.62 -12.12
CA GLY A 150 5.55 -10.56 -13.37
C GLY A 150 5.43 -11.89 -14.12
N SER A 151 6.30 -12.86 -13.82
CA SER A 151 6.26 -14.21 -14.39
C SER A 151 5.47 -15.23 -13.57
N TYR A 152 4.90 -14.83 -12.42
CA TYR A 152 4.15 -15.72 -11.54
C TYR A 152 3.03 -16.45 -12.30
N PRO A 153 2.97 -17.80 -12.28
CA PRO A 153 2.11 -18.56 -13.18
C PRO A 153 0.63 -18.16 -13.15
N LEU A 154 0.10 -17.86 -11.96
CA LEU A 154 -1.31 -17.50 -11.79
C LEU A 154 -1.66 -16.21 -12.53
N TYR A 155 -0.74 -15.25 -12.61
CA TYR A 155 -1.00 -13.98 -13.29
C TYR A 155 -1.30 -14.14 -14.78
N LYS A 156 -0.72 -15.16 -15.43
CA LYS A 156 -0.93 -15.41 -16.87
C LYS A 156 -2.39 -15.70 -17.23
N LYS A 157 -3.21 -16.09 -16.25
CA LYS A 157 -4.64 -16.35 -16.43
C LYS A 157 -5.49 -15.08 -16.39
N TYR A 158 -5.04 -14.04 -15.70
CA TYR A 158 -5.86 -12.86 -15.36
C TYR A 158 -5.29 -11.53 -15.86
N TYR A 159 -4.00 -11.47 -16.20
CA TYR A 159 -3.30 -10.23 -16.54
C TYR A 159 -2.48 -10.35 -17.83
N THR A 160 -2.35 -9.21 -18.50
CA THR A 160 -1.46 -9.06 -19.66
C THR A 160 0.00 -8.87 -19.21
N PRO A 161 0.98 -9.10 -20.11
CA PRO A 161 2.40 -8.82 -19.84
C PRO A 161 2.66 -7.36 -19.41
N VAL A 162 1.88 -6.41 -19.94
CA VAL A 162 2.00 -4.99 -19.59
C VAL A 162 1.53 -4.74 -18.15
N GLN A 163 0.42 -5.34 -17.73
CA GLN A 163 -0.08 -5.21 -16.35
C GLN A 163 0.88 -5.85 -15.34
N THR A 164 1.46 -6.99 -15.68
CA THR A 164 2.36 -7.74 -14.77
C THR A 164 3.77 -7.15 -14.66
N ALA A 165 4.13 -6.21 -15.54
CA ALA A 165 5.45 -5.55 -15.52
C ALA A 165 5.75 -4.85 -14.18
N SER A 166 4.72 -4.30 -13.52
CA SER A 166 4.83 -3.67 -12.19
C SER A 166 4.42 -4.59 -11.04
N MET A 167 3.99 -5.83 -11.30
CA MET A 167 3.50 -6.75 -10.26
C MET A 167 4.65 -7.55 -9.62
N ASN A 168 5.66 -6.86 -9.10
CA ASN A 168 6.82 -7.46 -8.46
C ASN A 168 7.24 -6.70 -7.20
N ARG A 169 7.97 -7.37 -6.31
CA ARG A 169 8.42 -6.84 -5.01
C ARG A 169 8.99 -5.41 -5.07
N SER A 170 9.72 -5.07 -6.15
CA SER A 170 10.34 -3.75 -6.28
C SER A 170 9.33 -2.61 -6.48
N PHE A 171 8.07 -2.89 -6.79
CA PHE A 171 7.02 -1.87 -6.91
C PHE A 171 6.21 -1.66 -5.63
N ILE A 172 6.38 -2.49 -4.59
CA ILE A 172 5.64 -2.37 -3.33
C ILE A 172 5.79 -0.98 -2.71
N VAL A 173 7.03 -0.55 -2.43
CA VAL A 173 7.29 0.74 -1.77
C VAL A 173 6.92 1.93 -2.66
N PRO A 174 7.30 1.96 -3.95
CA PRO A 174 6.86 3.02 -4.86
C PRO A 174 5.34 3.16 -4.97
N ASP A 175 4.61 2.06 -5.17
CA ASP A 175 3.15 2.10 -5.29
C ASP A 175 2.51 2.55 -3.97
N ALA A 176 2.97 2.01 -2.84
CA ALA A 176 2.51 2.39 -1.51
C ALA A 176 2.56 3.91 -1.28
N PHE A 177 3.71 4.53 -1.52
CA PHE A 177 3.84 5.98 -1.35
C PHE A 177 3.13 6.78 -2.45
N CYS A 178 2.99 6.25 -3.66
CA CYS A 178 2.22 6.89 -4.71
C CYS A 178 0.75 7.04 -4.29
N PHE A 179 0.12 5.95 -3.85
CA PHE A 179 -1.27 5.98 -3.35
C PHE A 179 -1.42 6.78 -2.06
N TYR A 180 -0.43 6.71 -1.15
CA TYR A 180 -0.46 7.50 0.07
C TYR A 180 -0.42 9.01 -0.20
N LEU A 181 0.47 9.45 -1.08
CA LEU A 181 0.55 10.86 -1.50
C LEU A 181 -0.67 11.31 -2.30
N LEU A 182 -1.26 10.45 -3.14
CA LEU A 182 -2.55 10.72 -3.80
C LEU A 182 -3.67 10.98 -2.78
N SER A 183 -3.68 10.22 -1.68
CA SER A 183 -4.65 10.40 -0.60
C SER A 183 -4.38 11.67 0.22
N ALA A 184 -3.11 12.03 0.44
CA ALA A 184 -2.73 13.21 1.21
C ALA A 184 -2.88 14.53 0.41
N TYR A 185 -2.57 14.50 -0.89
CA TYR A 185 -2.58 15.66 -1.79
C TYR A 185 -3.69 15.55 -2.83
N ARG A 186 -4.93 15.36 -2.36
CA ARG A 186 -6.10 15.24 -3.24
C ARG A 186 -6.40 16.56 -3.93
N ILE A 187 -6.80 16.47 -5.20
CA ILE A 187 -7.39 17.61 -5.91
C ILE A 187 -8.91 17.53 -5.82
N SER A 188 -9.54 18.67 -5.58
CA SER A 188 -11.00 18.78 -5.60
C SER A 188 -11.55 18.45 -6.99
N ASN A 189 -12.65 17.68 -7.04
CA ASN A 189 -13.34 17.30 -8.27
C ASN A 189 -12.43 16.60 -9.31
N PHE A 190 -11.47 15.77 -8.87
CA PHE A 190 -10.51 15.08 -9.73
C PHE A 190 -11.13 14.44 -10.98
N GLU A 191 -12.26 13.73 -10.83
CA GLU A 191 -12.96 13.04 -11.92
C GLU A 191 -13.51 13.99 -13.00
N SER A 192 -13.84 15.23 -12.65
CA SER A 192 -14.36 16.23 -13.62
C SER A 192 -13.26 17.06 -14.29
N LEU A 193 -12.00 16.94 -13.85
CA LEU A 193 -10.88 17.66 -14.47
C LEU A 193 -10.57 17.12 -15.87
N PRO A 194 -10.02 17.95 -16.77
CA PRO A 194 -9.49 17.46 -18.04
C PRO A 194 -8.40 16.38 -17.84
N GLN A 195 -8.35 15.37 -18.71
CA GLN A 195 -7.40 14.25 -18.63
C GLN A 195 -5.95 14.71 -18.42
N LEU A 196 -5.52 15.73 -19.17
CA LEU A 196 -4.17 16.28 -19.04
C LEU A 196 -3.84 16.78 -17.63
N LYS A 197 -4.80 17.41 -16.93
CA LYS A 197 -4.59 17.87 -15.55
C LYS A 197 -4.46 16.69 -14.59
N ARG A 198 -5.28 15.64 -14.77
CA ARG A 198 -5.18 14.40 -13.96
C ARG A 198 -3.84 13.71 -14.18
N ASP A 199 -3.41 13.62 -15.42
CA ASP A 199 -2.15 12.97 -15.78
C ASP A 199 -0.93 13.75 -15.28
N LEU A 200 -0.98 15.09 -15.32
CA LEU A 200 0.05 15.93 -14.72
C LEU A 200 0.07 15.80 -13.20
N HIS A 201 -1.09 15.77 -12.54
CA HIS A 201 -1.17 15.51 -11.11
C HIS A 201 -0.51 14.19 -10.72
N MET A 202 -0.88 13.12 -11.42
CA MET A 202 -0.25 11.81 -11.26
C MET A 202 1.25 11.87 -11.52
N GLY A 203 1.65 12.56 -12.59
CA GLY A 203 3.06 12.77 -12.94
C GLY A 203 3.87 13.46 -11.85
N LYS A 204 3.29 14.45 -11.14
CA LYS A 204 3.94 15.10 -9.99
C LYS A 204 4.19 14.11 -8.88
N ILE A 205 3.17 13.35 -8.48
CA ILE A 205 3.27 12.37 -7.41
C ILE A 205 4.28 11.27 -7.76
N MET A 206 4.17 10.69 -8.95
CA MET A 206 5.12 9.69 -9.46
C MET A 206 6.55 10.22 -9.49
N TRP A 207 6.75 11.49 -9.90
CA TRP A 207 8.07 12.11 -9.89
C TRP A 207 8.62 12.26 -8.47
N VAL A 208 7.80 12.72 -7.52
CA VAL A 208 8.21 12.84 -6.10
C VAL A 208 8.59 11.47 -5.52
N VAL A 209 7.80 10.44 -5.78
CA VAL A 209 8.11 9.07 -5.33
C VAL A 209 9.42 8.56 -5.94
N ASN A 210 9.66 8.80 -7.24
CA ASN A 210 10.94 8.45 -7.86
C ASN A 210 12.13 9.13 -7.15
N GLN A 211 12.00 10.41 -6.78
CA GLN A 211 13.05 11.12 -6.05
C GLN A 211 13.24 10.53 -4.64
N ALA A 212 12.15 10.26 -3.92
CA ALA A 212 12.21 9.73 -2.57
C ALA A 212 12.85 8.33 -2.53
N VAL A 213 12.38 7.42 -3.37
CA VAL A 213 12.94 6.06 -3.50
C VAL A 213 14.36 6.08 -4.09
N GLY A 214 14.74 7.15 -4.80
CA GLY A 214 16.08 7.32 -5.37
C GLY A 214 16.32 6.56 -6.68
N ARG A 215 15.25 6.18 -7.40
CA ARG A 215 15.34 5.53 -8.71
C ARG A 215 14.13 5.87 -9.58
N GLN A 216 14.28 5.76 -10.90
CA GLN A 216 13.20 6.03 -11.86
C GLN A 216 12.29 4.79 -12.01
N VAL A 217 11.36 4.59 -11.08
CA VAL A 217 10.37 3.50 -11.13
C VAL A 217 9.25 3.84 -12.12
N PHE A 218 8.71 5.04 -12.03
CA PHE A 218 7.65 5.52 -12.90
C PHE A 218 8.24 6.34 -14.05
N THR A 219 8.07 5.87 -15.29
CA THR A 219 8.66 6.51 -16.48
C THR A 219 7.58 6.96 -17.46
N THR A 220 6.70 7.85 -17.01
CA THR A 220 5.62 8.40 -17.86
C THR A 220 6.08 9.71 -18.52
N PRO A 221 5.49 10.11 -19.66
CA PRO A 221 5.77 11.43 -20.26
C PRO A 221 5.59 12.59 -19.26
N TYR A 222 4.66 12.44 -18.32
CA TYR A 222 4.37 13.45 -17.29
C TYR A 222 5.46 13.54 -16.22
N THR A 223 6.08 12.43 -15.82
CA THR A 223 7.26 12.48 -14.94
C THR A 223 8.42 13.23 -15.59
N VAL A 224 8.60 13.12 -16.91
CA VAL A 224 9.62 13.85 -17.67
C VAL A 224 9.32 15.35 -17.73
N ILE A 225 8.04 15.71 -17.92
CA ILE A 225 7.58 17.11 -17.92
C ILE A 225 7.84 17.75 -16.55
N VAL A 226 7.46 17.07 -15.47
CA VAL A 226 7.68 17.54 -14.09
C VAL A 226 9.17 17.67 -13.77
N ASP A 227 9.98 16.70 -14.19
CA ASP A 227 11.44 16.75 -14.01
C ASP A 227 12.06 17.98 -14.69
N ARG A 228 11.66 18.27 -15.93
CA ARG A 228 12.11 19.46 -16.66
C ARG A 228 11.68 20.74 -15.96
N TYR A 229 10.45 20.79 -15.46
CA TYR A 229 9.92 21.93 -14.72
C TYR A 229 10.74 22.19 -13.44
N MET A 230 10.97 21.17 -12.62
CA MET A 230 11.72 21.30 -11.35
C MET A 230 13.19 21.69 -11.58
N LYS A 231 13.82 21.21 -12.66
CA LYS A 231 15.19 21.61 -13.04
C LYS A 231 15.29 23.09 -13.43
N LYS A 232 14.25 23.66 -14.04
CA LYS A 232 14.18 25.10 -14.39
C LYS A 232 13.84 25.97 -13.18
N HIS A 233 13.02 25.46 -12.25
CA HIS A 233 12.50 26.21 -11.10
C HIS A 233 13.12 25.73 -9.78
N LYS A 234 14.42 25.97 -9.59
CA LYS A 234 15.19 25.50 -8.42
C LYS A 234 14.70 26.01 -7.06
N ASN A 235 13.86 27.04 -7.05
CA ASN A 235 13.24 27.63 -5.86
C ASN A 235 11.90 26.99 -5.47
N VAL A 236 11.34 26.12 -6.31
CA VAL A 236 10.11 25.38 -6.02
C VAL A 236 10.45 24.17 -5.16
N THR A 237 9.84 24.06 -3.99
CA THR A 237 9.97 22.90 -3.11
C THR A 237 9.02 21.77 -3.53
N VAL A 238 9.28 20.55 -3.09
CA VAL A 238 8.38 19.41 -3.32
C VAL A 238 6.98 19.67 -2.76
N GLY A 239 6.86 20.28 -1.57
CA GLY A 239 5.57 20.67 -1.01
C GLY A 239 4.78 21.61 -1.93
N LYS A 240 5.42 22.69 -2.41
CA LYS A 240 4.79 23.62 -3.36
C LYS A 240 4.40 22.96 -4.68
N LEU A 241 5.22 22.03 -5.17
CA LEU A 241 4.91 21.25 -6.37
C LEU A 241 3.62 20.44 -6.16
N LEU A 242 3.51 19.71 -5.05
CA LEU A 242 2.35 18.86 -4.77
C LEU A 242 1.07 19.69 -4.54
N GLU A 243 1.16 20.78 -3.80
CA GLU A 243 0.05 21.70 -3.49
C GLU A 243 -0.43 22.51 -4.71
N SER A 244 0.41 22.71 -5.73
CA SER A 244 0.02 23.48 -6.91
C SER A 244 -1.08 22.80 -7.73
N GLU A 245 -2.21 23.47 -7.91
CA GLU A 245 -3.29 23.06 -8.84
C GLU A 245 -3.21 23.79 -10.20
N ASP A 246 -2.24 24.69 -10.37
CA ASP A 246 -1.98 25.33 -11.65
C ASP A 246 -1.02 24.47 -12.49
N TYR A 247 -1.55 23.99 -13.61
CA TYR A 247 -0.83 23.13 -14.55
C TYR A 247 -0.33 23.88 -15.79
N SER A 248 -0.58 25.18 -15.89
CA SER A 248 -0.22 25.99 -17.06
C SER A 248 1.29 26.17 -17.22
N ASP A 249 2.05 26.07 -16.13
CA ASP A 249 3.50 26.25 -16.08
C ASP A 249 4.31 25.02 -16.54
N PHE A 250 3.65 23.87 -16.77
CA PHE A 250 4.31 22.64 -17.23
C PHE A 250 4.57 22.59 -18.75
N LYS A 251 4.49 23.73 -19.44
CA LYS A 251 4.74 23.87 -20.88
C LYS A 251 6.23 23.89 -21.24
#